data_AF-A0A2R7Y2B8-F1
#
_entry.id   AF-A0A2R7Y2B8-F1
#
_cell.length_a   1.000
_cell.length_b   1.000
_cell.length_c   1.000
_cell.angle_alpha   90.00
_cell.angle_beta   90.00
_cell.angle_gamma   90.00
#
_symmetry.space_group_name_H-M   'P 1'
#
loop_
_entity.id
_entity.type
_entity.pdbx_description
1 polymer ?
#
loop_
_entity_poly.entity_id
_entity_poly.type
_entity_poly.pdbx_seq_one_letter_code
_entity_poly.pdbx_strand_id
1 'polypeptide(L)'
;MVSTARIVIFLSAVAIGLVSLFTGLVLYFWPHGPRSGQLVIMGLNKVGWSDLHTYSSMLALLVIAVHLVLNWKSIKLYMKCLKEI
;
A
#
# COMPACT_ATOMS: atom_id res chain seq x y z
N MET A 1 20.64 16.07 2.43
CA MET A 1 19.65 15.78 1.36
C MET A 1 19.23 14.30 1.29
N VAL A 2 20.16 13.33 1.30
CA VAL A 2 19.80 11.89 1.16
C VAL A 2 18.94 11.34 2.31
N SER A 3 19.16 11.77 3.56
CA SER A 3 18.41 11.29 4.73
C SER A 3 16.94 11.72 4.72
N THR A 4 16.67 12.98 4.32
CA THR A 4 15.30 13.51 4.21
C THR A 4 14.49 12.74 3.16
N ALA A 5 15.10 12.44 2.00
CA ALA A 5 14.45 11.65 0.95
C ALA A 5 14.06 10.24 1.42
N ARG A 6 14.90 9.58 2.24
CA ARG A 6 14.59 8.27 2.82
C ARG A 6 13.37 8.32 3.75
N ILE A 7 13.30 9.35 4.60
CA ILE A 7 12.19 9.55 5.54
C ILE A 7 10.90 9.86 4.78
N VAL A 8 10.95 10.75 3.79
CA VAL A 8 9.77 11.09 2.97
C VAL A 8 9.24 9.86 2.25
N ILE A 9 10.12 9.07 1.62
CA ILE A 9 9.71 7.85 0.91
C ILE A 9 9.13 6.82 1.87
N PHE A 10 9.71 6.64 3.05
CA PHE A 10 9.14 5.78 4.09
C PHE A 10 7.75 6.25 4.53
N LEU A 11 7.58 7.53 4.88
CA LEU A 11 6.28 8.08 5.27
C LEU A 11 5.24 7.95 4.16
N SER A 12 5.65 8.17 2.91
CA SER A 12 4.77 7.98 1.75
C SER A 12 4.36 6.52 1.57
N ALA A 13 5.29 5.56 1.77
CA ALA A 13 4.99 4.14 1.70
C ALA A 13 3.96 3.73 2.77
N VAL A 14 4.13 4.22 3.99
CA VAL A 14 3.20 3.96 5.10
C VAL A 14 1.83 4.57 4.79
N ALA A 15 1.77 5.84 4.39
CA ALA A 15 0.51 6.52 4.11
C ALA A 15 -0.27 5.84 2.98
N ILE A 16 0.38 5.54 1.85
CA ILE A 16 -0.28 4.89 0.70
C ILE A 16 -0.66 3.44 1.04
N GLY A 17 0.18 2.74 1.81
CA GLY A 17 -0.13 1.41 2.33
C GLY A 17 -1.38 1.40 3.22
N LEU A 18 -1.56 2.41 4.08
CA LEU A 18 -2.76 2.55 4.91
C LEU A 18 -4.01 2.82 4.07
N VAL A 19 -3.92 3.64 3.01
CA VAL A 19 -5.03 3.86 2.08
C VAL A 19 -5.39 2.55 1.34
N SER A 20 -4.39 1.82 0.84
CA SER A 20 -4.60 0.51 0.20
C SER A 20 -5.26 -0.49 1.17
N LEU A 21 -4.81 -0.53 2.43
CA LEU A 21 -5.41 -1.37 3.47
C LEU A 21 -6.87 -1.00 3.72
N PHE A 22 -7.16 0.29 3.93
CA PHE A 22 -8.51 0.77 4.19
C PHE A 22 -9.47 0.42 3.04
N THR A 23 -9.04 0.66 1.80
CA THR A 23 -9.84 0.38 0.61
C THR A 23 -10.03 -1.12 0.40
N GLY A 24 -9.03 -1.93 0.73
CA GLY A 24 -9.11 -3.38 0.74
C GLY A 24 -10.10 -3.90 1.79
N LEU A 25 -10.12 -3.30 2.99
CA LEU A 25 -11.10 -3.64 4.03
C LEU A 25 -12.52 -3.29 3.61
N VAL A 26 -12.74 -2.14 2.97
CA VAL A 26 -14.06 -1.77 2.43
C VAL A 26 -14.55 -2.80 1.41
N LEU A 27 -13.67 -3.25 0.51
CA LEU A 27 -14.00 -4.29 -0.46
C LEU A 27 -14.18 -5.68 0.16
N TYR A 28 -13.41 -6.00 1.20
CA TYR A 28 -13.50 -7.28 1.91
C TYR A 28 -14.84 -7.44 2.61
N PHE A 29 -15.34 -6.38 3.26
CA PHE A 29 -16.66 -6.36 3.88
C PHE A 29 -17.80 -6.10 2.89
N TRP A 30 -17.51 -5.95 1.59
CA TRP A 30 -18.53 -5.69 0.59
C TRP A 30 -19.47 -6.90 0.45
N PRO A 31 -20.80 -6.72 0.50
CA PRO A 31 -21.75 -7.84 0.40
C PRO A 31 -21.64 -8.55 -0.95
N HIS A 32 -21.80 -9.87 -0.97
CA HIS A 32 -21.75 -10.66 -2.20
C HIS A 32 -23.16 -10.99 -2.68
N GLY A 33 -23.44 -10.80 -3.98
CA GLY A 33 -24.74 -11.17 -4.58
C GLY A 33 -25.15 -10.32 -5.80
N PRO A 34 -26.28 -10.66 -6.46
CA PRO A 34 -26.70 -10.07 -7.74
C PRO A 34 -26.93 -8.55 -7.72
N ARG A 35 -27.19 -7.96 -6.55
CA ARG A 35 -27.39 -6.50 -6.37
C ARG A 35 -26.22 -5.79 -5.71
N SER A 36 -25.14 -6.51 -5.38
CA SER A 36 -23.99 -5.93 -4.67
C SER A 36 -23.29 -4.81 -5.42
N GLY A 37 -23.33 -4.80 -6.76
CA GLY A 37 -22.74 -3.75 -7.58
C GLY A 37 -23.52 -2.42 -7.58
N GLN A 38 -24.77 -2.41 -7.11
CA GLN A 38 -25.63 -1.22 -7.05
C GLN A 38 -25.49 -0.46 -5.72
N LEU A 39 -24.82 -1.07 -4.73
CA LEU A 39 -24.60 -0.46 -3.44
C LEU A 39 -23.58 0.69 -3.60
N VAL A 40 -23.92 1.86 -3.06
CA VAL A 40 -23.07 3.05 -3.11
C VAL A 40 -22.60 3.35 -1.70
N ILE A 41 -21.29 3.27 -1.47
CA ILE A 41 -20.65 3.61 -0.19
C ILE A 41 -19.80 4.86 -0.44
N MET A 42 -20.02 5.91 0.35
CA MET A 42 -19.29 7.19 0.23
C MET A 42 -19.30 7.77 -1.20
N GLY A 43 -20.40 7.59 -1.93
CA GLY A 43 -20.56 8.11 -3.30
C GLY A 43 -19.93 7.26 -4.40
N LEU A 44 -19.25 6.15 -4.07
CA LEU A 44 -18.69 5.22 -5.05
C LEU A 44 -19.41 3.87 -5.02
N ASN A 45 -19.61 3.28 -6.20
CA ASN A 45 -20.08 1.90 -6.34
C ASN A 45 -18.92 0.90 -6.15
N LYS A 46 -19.23 -0.39 -6.18
CA LYS A 46 -18.22 -1.47 -5.99
C LYS A 46 -17.04 -1.33 -6.96
N VAL A 47 -17.30 -0.96 -8.21
CA VAL A 47 -16.27 -0.81 -9.24
C VAL A 47 -15.35 0.37 -8.91
N GLY A 48 -15.90 1.52 -8.51
CA GLY A 48 -15.10 2.67 -8.10
C GLY A 48 -14.21 2.38 -6.89
N TRP A 49 -14.71 1.63 -5.90
CA TRP A 49 -13.89 1.17 -4.78
C TRP A 49 -12.82 0.18 -5.20
N SER A 50 -13.13 -0.73 -6.13
CA SER A 50 -12.18 -1.68 -6.72
C SER A 50 -11.05 -0.95 -7.43
N ASP A 51 -11.38 0.00 -8.30
CA ASP A 51 -10.40 0.79 -9.05
C ASP A 51 -9.50 1.57 -8.09
N LEU A 52 -10.09 2.23 -7.08
CA LEU A 52 -9.34 2.99 -6.09
C LEU A 52 -8.38 2.09 -5.29
N HIS A 53 -8.84 0.89 -4.90
CA HIS A 53 -7.98 -0.10 -4.25
C HIS A 53 -6.85 -0.58 -5.18
N THR A 54 -7.14 -0.88 -6.45
CA THR A 54 -6.13 -1.34 -7.41
C THR A 54 -5.07 -0.27 -7.68
N TYR A 55 -5.49 0.97 -7.96
CA TYR A 55 -4.54 2.07 -8.22
C TYR A 55 -3.72 2.43 -6.98
N SER A 56 -4.34 2.50 -5.79
CA SER A 56 -3.59 2.76 -4.55
C SER A 56 -2.61 1.64 -4.21
N SER A 57 -2.99 0.38 -4.43
CA SER A 57 -2.12 -0.78 -4.22
C SER A 57 -0.95 -0.81 -5.21
N MET A 58 -1.20 -0.49 -6.48
CA MET A 58 -0.14 -0.40 -7.50
C MET A 58 0.84 0.73 -7.17
N LEU A 59 0.35 1.89 -6.73
CA LEU A 59 1.19 2.98 -6.26
C LEU A 59 1.97 2.59 -5.00
N ALA A 60 1.35 1.90 -4.04
CA ALA A 60 2.01 1.39 -2.85
C ALA A 60 3.19 0.48 -3.20
N LEU A 61 2.98 -0.47 -4.12
CA LEU A 61 4.03 -1.37 -4.59
C LEU A 61 5.21 -0.62 -5.20
N LEU A 62 4.94 0.39 -6.04
CA LEU A 62 5.98 1.19 -6.67
C LEU A 62 6.79 1.97 -5.62
N VAL A 63 6.11 2.60 -4.66
CA VAL A 63 6.77 3.36 -3.58
C VAL A 63 7.57 2.42 -2.65
N ILE A 64 7.05 1.23 -2.35
CA ILE A 64 7.77 0.21 -1.58
C ILE A 64 9.00 -0.28 -2.34
N ALA A 65 8.92 -0.52 -3.64
CA ALA A 65 10.07 -0.91 -4.45
C ALA A 65 11.18 0.16 -4.40
N VAL A 66 10.81 1.43 -4.56
CA VAL A 66 11.73 2.57 -4.44
C VAL A 66 12.32 2.65 -3.02
N HIS A 67 11.49 2.47 -1.98
CA HIS A 67 11.93 2.43 -0.59
C HIS A 67 13.00 1.35 -0.35
N LEU A 68 12.79 0.14 -0.88
CA LEU A 68 13.73 -0.97 -0.75
C LEU A 68 15.05 -0.70 -1.46
N VAL A 69 15.01 -0.17 -2.69
CA VAL A 69 16.22 0.16 -3.46
C VAL A 69 17.06 1.22 -2.74
N LEU A 70 16.44 2.28 -2.23
CA LEU A 70 17.13 3.32 -1.47
C LEU A 70 17.74 2.78 -0.17
N ASN A 71 17.05 1.87 0.51
CA ASN A 71 17.48 1.29 1.79
C ASN A 71 18.21 -0.05 1.65
N TRP A 72 18.64 -0.43 0.45
CA TRP A 72 19.29 -1.71 0.15
C TRP A 72 20.54 -2.00 1.00
N LYS A 73 21.32 -0.95 1.32
CA LYS A 73 22.50 -1.08 2.21
C LYS A 73 22.09 -1.49 3.63
N SER A 74 21.02 -0.88 4.16
CA SER A 74 20.49 -1.22 5.48
C SER A 74 19.94 -2.65 5.49
N ILE A 75 19.20 -3.05 4.45
CA ILE A 75 18.69 -4.43 4.32
C ILE A 75 19.83 -5.45 4.32
N LYS A 76 20.91 -5.20 3.59
CA LYS A 76 22.11 -6.06 3.62
C LYS A 76 22.75 -6.13 5.00
N LEU A 77 22.78 -5.03 5.74
CA LEU A 77 23.28 -5.01 7.12
C LEU A 77 22.40 -5.87 8.03
N TYR A 78 21.07 -5.72 7.95
CA TYR A 78 20.13 -6.54 8.72
C TYR A 78 20.24 -8.03 8.38
N MET A 79 20.38 -8.38 7.11
CA MET A 79 20.58 -9.78 6.69
C MET A 79 21.91 -10.37 7.19
N LYS A 80 22.97 -9.56 7.28
CA LYS A 80 24.24 -10.01 7.85
C LYS A 80 24.12 -10.25 9.35
N CYS A 81 23.54 -9.30 10.08
CA CYS A 81 23.31 -9.43 11.53
C CYS A 81 22.44 -10.65 11.85
N LEU A 82 21.39 -10.91 11.05
CA LEU A 82 20.53 -12.09 11.23
C LEU A 82 21.27 -13.43 11.07
N LYS A 83 22.34 -13.48 10.26
CA LYS A 83 23.14 -14.71 10.06
C LYS A 83 24.16 -14.96 11.17
N GLU A 84 24.44 -13.96 11.99
CA GLU A 84 25.40 -14.02 13.10
C GLU A 84 24.73 -14.32 14.45
N ILE A 85 23.39 -14.43 14.47
CA ILE A 85 22.55 -14.88 15.59
C ILE A 85 22.23 -16.36 15.39
#